data_AF-A9F8K1-F1
#
_entry.id   AF-A9F8K1-F1
#
_cell.length_a   1.000
_cell.length_b   1.000
_cell.length_c   1.000
_cell.angle_alpha   90.00
_cell.angle_beta   90.00
_cell.angle_gamma   90.00
#
_symmetry.space_group_name_H-M   'P 1'
#
loop_
_entity.id
_entity.type
_entity.pdbx_description
1 polymer ?
#
loop_
_entity_poly.entity_id
_entity_poly.type
_entity_poly.pdbx_seq_one_letter_code
_entity_poly.pdbx_strand_id
1 'polypeptide(L)'
;MLREAFAGAGWEVPRLMAELDRTPAFYFDSITQLRMDSWSRGRVTLTGDAGYSPGPAVGGSTSLAVVGAYILAGELAAAGGDHARAFQACERKLADYARRSRVFALNAARRLVPGSRFELWALAQIGRLVSVAPRGVSRALAKLSSHGVRLHDSIALREYARAPAAVHQSAVLAEGP
;
A
#
# COMPACT_ATOMS: atom_id res chain seq x y z
N MET A 1 -6.97 21.10 -13.11
CA MET A 1 -6.03 20.67 -12.03
C MET A 1 -4.80 19.92 -12.55
N LEU A 2 -4.88 18.67 -13.06
CA LEU A 2 -3.67 17.91 -13.46
C LEU A 2 -2.91 18.56 -14.63
N ARG A 3 -3.61 18.90 -15.72
CA ARG A 3 -3.00 19.58 -16.89
C ARG A 3 -2.40 20.94 -16.53
N GLU A 4 -3.03 21.67 -15.61
CA GLU A 4 -2.52 22.95 -15.10
C GLU A 4 -1.27 22.75 -14.25
N ALA A 5 -1.25 21.73 -13.37
CA ALA A 5 -0.09 21.41 -12.54
C ALA A 5 1.14 21.02 -13.37
N PHE A 6 0.93 20.44 -14.55
CA PHE A 6 1.98 20.07 -15.50
C PHE A 6 2.12 21.06 -16.67
N ALA A 7 1.46 22.22 -16.62
CA ALA A 7 1.56 23.22 -17.68
C ALA A 7 3.00 23.73 -17.81
N GLY A 8 3.53 23.75 -19.03
CA GLY A 8 4.92 24.15 -19.29
C GLY A 8 5.97 23.10 -18.93
N ALA A 9 5.58 21.91 -18.45
CA ALA A 9 6.51 20.79 -18.30
C ALA A 9 6.94 20.25 -19.67
N GLY A 10 8.24 20.10 -19.88
CA GLY A 10 8.82 19.61 -21.14
C GLY A 10 8.93 18.09 -21.23
N TRP A 11 9.89 17.62 -22.05
CA TRP A 11 10.14 16.19 -22.31
C TRP A 11 8.88 15.49 -22.85
N GLU A 12 8.50 14.35 -22.27
CA GLU A 12 7.36 13.53 -22.70
C GLU A 12 6.03 13.97 -22.08
N VAL A 13 6.05 14.93 -21.14
CA VAL A 13 4.84 15.32 -20.39
C VAL A 13 3.70 15.76 -21.31
N PRO A 14 3.90 16.60 -22.34
CA PRO A 14 2.82 16.96 -23.26
C PRO A 14 2.18 15.75 -23.96
N ARG A 15 2.99 14.77 -24.37
CA ARG A 15 2.51 13.53 -25.00
C ARG A 15 1.73 12.67 -24.01
N LEU A 16 2.25 12.49 -22.79
CA LEU A 16 1.56 11.75 -21.73
C LEU A 16 0.23 12.41 -21.34
N MET A 17 0.18 13.74 -21.34
CA MET A 17 -1.06 14.50 -21.10
C MET A 17 -2.07 14.30 -22.24
N ALA A 18 -1.63 14.13 -23.48
CA ALA A 18 -2.56 13.85 -24.61
C ALA A 18 -3.17 12.44 -24.51
N GLU A 19 -2.46 11.47 -23.95
CA GLU A 19 -2.97 10.09 -23.76
C GLU A 19 -4.06 9.99 -22.69
N LEU A 20 -4.18 10.99 -21.80
CA LEU A 20 -5.22 11.01 -20.76
C LEU A 20 -6.64 10.93 -21.34
N ASP A 21 -6.87 11.49 -22.53
CA ASP A 21 -8.19 11.49 -23.18
C ASP A 21 -8.49 10.16 -23.88
N ARG A 22 -7.47 9.29 -24.05
CA ARG A 22 -7.57 8.05 -24.83
C ARG A 22 -7.58 6.80 -23.96
N THR A 23 -7.02 6.89 -22.75
CA THR A 23 -6.91 5.72 -21.88
C THR A 23 -8.20 5.49 -21.07
N PRO A 24 -8.79 4.29 -21.11
CA PRO A 24 -9.91 3.94 -20.24
C PRO A 24 -9.46 3.66 -18.80
N ALA A 25 -8.16 3.58 -18.52
CA ALA A 25 -7.59 3.18 -17.24
C ALA A 25 -6.95 4.35 -16.47
N PHE A 26 -7.48 5.57 -16.64
CA PHE A 26 -6.97 6.72 -15.91
C PHE A 26 -7.29 6.63 -14.42
N TYR A 27 -6.26 6.74 -13.57
CA TYR A 27 -6.39 6.84 -12.13
C TYR A 27 -5.68 8.09 -11.61
N PHE A 28 -6.38 8.89 -10.82
CA PHE A 28 -5.85 10.06 -10.15
C PHE A 28 -6.50 10.22 -8.79
N ASP A 29 -5.69 10.34 -7.74
CA ASP A 29 -6.15 10.43 -6.37
C ASP A 29 -5.13 11.19 -5.50
N SER A 30 -5.61 11.65 -4.35
CA SER A 30 -4.81 12.25 -3.30
C SER A 30 -3.95 11.23 -2.55
N ILE A 31 -2.78 11.66 -2.08
CA ILE A 31 -1.97 10.89 -1.14
C ILE A 31 -2.56 11.08 0.27
N THR A 32 -3.40 10.16 0.70
CA THR A 32 -4.10 10.26 2.00
C THR A 32 -3.73 9.11 2.95
N GLN A 33 -3.75 9.39 4.25
CA GLN A 33 -3.65 8.38 5.32
C GLN A 33 -4.94 8.38 6.15
N LEU A 34 -5.61 7.24 6.22
CA LEU A 34 -6.77 7.06 7.09
C LEU A 34 -6.31 6.82 8.54
N ARG A 35 -6.92 7.52 9.49
CA ARG A 35 -6.68 7.37 10.94
C ARG A 35 -8.02 7.22 11.65
N MET A 36 -8.20 6.10 12.32
CA MET A 36 -9.42 5.75 13.06
C MET A 36 -8.99 5.07 14.36
N ASP A 37 -9.77 5.29 15.42
CA ASP A 37 -9.52 4.68 16.73
C ASP A 37 -9.90 3.20 16.78
N SER A 38 -10.86 2.79 15.93
CA SER A 38 -11.25 1.40 15.70
C SER A 38 -11.66 1.21 14.23
N TRP A 39 -11.51 -0.01 13.73
CA TRP A 39 -11.87 -0.39 12.36
C TRP A 39 -13.15 -1.23 12.31
N SER A 40 -13.74 -1.52 13.46
CA SER A 40 -14.90 -2.38 13.59
C SER A 40 -16.06 -1.70 14.31
N ARG A 41 -17.28 -2.01 13.87
CA ARG A 41 -18.52 -1.59 14.52
C ARG A 41 -19.57 -2.66 14.35
N GLY A 42 -20.02 -3.24 15.47
CA GLY A 42 -20.97 -4.34 15.47
C GLY A 42 -20.42 -5.55 14.70
N ARG A 43 -21.07 -5.91 13.60
CA ARG A 43 -20.70 -7.05 12.73
C ARG A 43 -19.87 -6.65 11.49
N VAL A 44 -19.53 -5.37 11.37
CA VAL A 44 -18.77 -4.83 10.22
C VAL A 44 -17.36 -4.48 10.67
N THR A 45 -16.37 -4.86 9.87
CA THR A 45 -14.97 -4.46 10.06
C THR A 45 -14.34 -4.06 8.74
N LEU A 46 -13.45 -3.07 8.78
CA LEU A 46 -12.72 -2.57 7.61
C LEU A 46 -11.43 -3.37 7.41
N THR A 47 -11.06 -3.58 6.16
CA THR A 47 -9.82 -4.28 5.79
C THR A 47 -9.11 -3.57 4.65
N GLY A 48 -7.81 -3.82 4.54
CA GLY A 48 -6.95 -3.19 3.54
C GLY A 48 -6.94 -1.68 3.65
N ASP A 49 -6.93 -1.01 2.50
CA ASP A 49 -6.83 0.45 2.44
C ASP A 49 -8.03 1.16 3.09
N ALA A 50 -9.20 0.51 3.19
CA ALA A 50 -10.37 1.10 3.85
C ALA A 50 -10.18 1.30 5.36
N GLY A 51 -9.35 0.50 6.03
CA GLY A 51 -9.11 0.61 7.48
C GLY A 51 -7.74 1.19 7.84
N TYR A 52 -6.69 0.69 7.19
CA TYR A 52 -5.31 0.91 7.65
C TYR A 52 -4.32 1.19 6.51
N SER A 53 -4.76 1.89 5.46
CA SER A 53 -3.85 2.34 4.40
C SER A 53 -2.67 3.15 4.97
N PRO A 54 -1.41 2.82 4.64
CA PRO A 54 -0.25 3.58 5.06
C PRO A 54 0.00 4.81 4.18
N GLY A 55 -0.67 4.92 3.03
CA GLY A 55 -0.44 5.93 1.99
C GLY A 55 0.55 5.46 0.91
N PRO A 56 0.42 5.93 -0.35
CA PRO A 56 1.11 5.37 -1.52
C PRO A 56 2.62 5.60 -1.57
N ALA A 57 3.18 6.45 -0.70
CA ALA A 57 4.58 6.87 -0.75
C ALA A 57 5.62 5.76 -0.48
N VAL A 58 5.19 4.56 -0.10
CA VAL A 58 6.06 3.46 0.35
C VAL A 58 6.04 2.25 -0.56
N GLY A 59 4.96 2.07 -1.34
CA GLY A 59 4.59 0.73 -1.77
C GLY A 59 4.22 -0.17 -0.58
N GLY A 60 3.40 -1.20 -0.77
CA GLY A 60 3.07 -2.16 0.31
C GLY A 60 1.67 -2.05 0.92
N SER A 61 0.80 -1.19 0.39
CA SER A 61 -0.65 -1.27 0.68
C SER A 61 -1.20 -2.66 0.37
N THR A 62 -0.81 -3.25 -0.75
CA THR A 62 -1.21 -4.62 -1.13
C THR A 62 -0.71 -5.65 -0.12
N SER A 63 0.56 -5.59 0.29
CA SER A 63 1.13 -6.51 1.27
C SER A 63 0.40 -6.42 2.61
N LEU A 64 0.08 -5.20 3.05
CA LEU A 64 -0.69 -4.97 4.27
C LEU A 64 -2.14 -5.45 4.13
N ALA A 65 -2.78 -5.25 2.98
CA ALA A 65 -4.11 -5.79 2.72
C ALA A 65 -4.12 -7.32 2.83
N VAL A 66 -3.13 -8.00 2.24
CA VAL A 66 -3.00 -9.47 2.31
C VAL A 66 -2.76 -9.94 3.74
N VAL A 67 -1.79 -9.34 4.45
CA VAL A 67 -1.48 -9.69 5.85
C VAL A 67 -2.70 -9.47 6.75
N GLY A 68 -3.40 -8.34 6.58
CA GLY A 68 -4.56 -8.04 7.39
C GLY A 68 -5.76 -8.93 7.08
N ALA A 69 -5.97 -9.31 5.82
CA ALA A 69 -6.98 -10.30 5.45
C ALA A 69 -6.68 -11.67 6.08
N TYR A 70 -5.42 -12.11 6.06
CA TYR A 70 -4.99 -13.36 6.68
C TYR A 70 -5.24 -13.37 8.19
N ILE A 71 -4.85 -12.31 8.89
CA ILE A 71 -5.05 -12.18 10.34
C ILE A 71 -6.55 -12.14 10.66
N LEU A 72 -7.34 -11.37 9.92
CA LEU A 72 -8.78 -11.27 10.13
C LEU A 72 -9.47 -12.63 9.97
N ALA A 73 -9.18 -13.35 8.88
CA ALA A 73 -9.74 -14.67 8.65
C ALA A 73 -9.34 -15.68 9.74
N GLY A 74 -8.08 -15.65 10.17
CA GLY A 74 -7.56 -16.51 11.23
C GLY A 74 -8.20 -16.24 12.60
N GLU A 75 -8.36 -14.98 12.98
CA GLU A 75 -9.03 -14.61 14.24
C GLU A 75 -10.52 -14.94 14.21
N LEU A 76 -11.19 -14.78 13.07
CA LEU A 76 -12.59 -15.22 12.90
C LEU A 76 -12.73 -16.73 13.05
N ALA A 77 -11.83 -17.51 12.45
CA ALA A 77 -11.82 -18.97 12.58
C ALA A 77 -11.55 -19.41 14.03
N ALA A 78 -10.61 -18.77 14.72
CA ALA A 78 -10.26 -19.08 16.10
C ALA A 78 -11.35 -18.67 17.12
N ALA A 79 -12.18 -17.67 16.79
CA ALA A 79 -13.22 -17.17 17.68
C ALA A 79 -14.52 -17.96 17.64
N GLY A 80 -14.68 -18.91 16.72
CA GLY A 80 -15.83 -19.83 16.71
C GLY A 80 -17.21 -19.16 16.63
N GLY A 81 -17.30 -18.01 15.94
CA GLY A 81 -18.53 -17.23 15.79
C GLY A 81 -18.59 -15.94 16.62
N ASP A 82 -17.67 -15.75 17.58
CA ASP A 82 -17.54 -14.50 18.32
C ASP A 82 -16.74 -13.44 17.52
N HIS A 83 -17.45 -12.73 16.65
CA HIS A 83 -16.86 -11.69 15.81
C HIS A 83 -16.28 -10.52 16.62
N ALA A 84 -16.85 -10.20 17.80
CA ALA A 84 -16.38 -9.08 18.61
C ALA A 84 -14.97 -9.36 19.15
N ARG A 85 -14.75 -10.57 19.65
CA ARG A 85 -13.41 -11.04 20.06
C ARG A 85 -12.44 -11.08 18.87
N ALA A 86 -12.87 -11.60 17.73
CA ALA A 86 -12.04 -11.70 16.54
C ALA A 86 -11.57 -10.32 16.03
N PHE A 87 -12.50 -9.36 15.92
CA PHE A 87 -12.18 -8.01 15.45
C PHE A 87 -11.21 -7.31 16.40
N GLN A 88 -11.43 -7.38 17.70
CA GLN A 88 -10.54 -6.78 18.68
C GLN A 88 -9.13 -7.41 18.64
N ALA A 89 -9.03 -8.73 18.43
CA ALA A 89 -7.75 -9.41 18.29
C ALA A 89 -7.02 -9.02 16.99
N CYS A 90 -7.75 -8.92 15.89
CA CYS A 90 -7.23 -8.47 14.60
C CYS A 90 -6.70 -7.03 14.70
N GLU A 91 -7.49 -6.11 15.28
CA GLU A 91 -7.10 -4.71 15.50
C GLU A 91 -5.81 -4.61 16.31
N ARG A 92 -5.69 -5.32 17.45
CA ARG A 92 -4.47 -5.29 18.27
C ARG A 92 -3.23 -5.74 17.50
N LYS A 93 -3.34 -6.79 16.67
CA LYS A 93 -2.22 -7.34 15.90
C LYS A 93 -1.76 -6.41 14.78
N LEU A 94 -2.71 -5.70 14.17
CA LEU A 94 -2.45 -4.83 13.03
C LEU A 94 -2.16 -3.38 13.43
N ALA A 95 -2.59 -2.92 14.62
CA ALA A 95 -2.45 -1.53 15.06
C ALA A 95 -1.00 -1.05 15.04
N ASP A 96 -0.07 -1.84 15.58
CA ASP A 96 1.35 -1.48 15.61
C ASP A 96 1.96 -1.45 14.20
N TYR A 97 1.61 -2.43 13.37
CA TYR A 97 2.06 -2.48 11.99
C TYR A 97 1.55 -1.27 11.20
N ALA A 98 0.25 -0.99 11.25
CA ALA A 98 -0.37 0.16 10.59
C ALA A 98 0.25 1.48 11.04
N ARG A 99 0.51 1.65 12.34
CA ARG A 99 1.17 2.83 12.91
C ARG A 99 2.59 3.02 12.36
N ARG A 100 3.41 1.96 12.36
CA ARG A 100 4.79 2.00 11.85
C ARG A 100 4.81 2.31 10.36
N SER A 101 3.95 1.67 9.57
CA SER A 101 3.85 1.89 8.13
C SER A 101 3.43 3.33 7.80
N ARG A 102 2.51 3.93 8.55
CA ARG A 102 2.12 5.35 8.39
C ARG A 102 3.29 6.30 8.66
N VAL A 103 4.02 6.11 9.76
CA VAL A 103 5.19 6.94 10.10
C VAL A 103 6.26 6.83 9.04
N PHE A 104 6.54 5.60 8.58
CA PHE A 104 7.48 5.37 7.50
C PHE A 104 7.05 6.09 6.21
N ALA A 105 5.78 5.99 5.84
CA ALA A 105 5.24 6.65 4.64
C ALA A 105 5.37 8.17 4.65
N LEU A 106 5.11 8.80 5.80
CA LEU A 106 5.31 10.25 5.93
C LEU A 106 6.78 10.63 5.77
N ASN A 107 7.70 9.86 6.35
CA ASN A 107 9.13 10.12 6.23
C ASN A 107 9.65 9.87 4.81
N ALA A 108 9.16 8.83 4.14
CA ALA A 108 9.48 8.54 2.75
C ALA A 108 8.97 9.65 1.82
N ALA A 109 7.71 10.07 1.97
CA ALA A 109 7.12 11.15 1.18
C ALA A 109 7.92 12.46 1.29
N ARG A 110 8.33 12.84 2.51
CA ARG A 110 9.17 14.03 2.76
C ARG A 110 10.55 13.97 2.10
N ARG A 111 11.08 12.77 1.85
CA ARG A 111 12.39 12.56 1.20
C ARG A 111 12.28 12.48 -0.31
N LEU A 112 11.16 11.96 -0.82
CA LEU A 112 10.94 11.76 -2.25
C LEU A 112 10.48 13.04 -2.96
N VAL A 113 9.69 13.88 -2.29
CA VAL A 113 9.16 15.11 -2.87
C VAL A 113 10.07 16.29 -2.48
N PRO A 114 10.76 16.93 -3.43
CA PRO A 114 11.57 18.11 -3.16
C PRO A 114 10.72 19.22 -2.53
N GLY A 115 11.18 19.79 -1.43
CA GLY A 115 10.47 20.84 -0.70
C GLY A 115 10.61 22.22 -1.33
N SER A 116 11.55 22.40 -2.26
CA SER A 116 11.81 23.67 -2.93
C SER A 116 12.08 23.52 -4.43
N ARG A 117 11.83 24.60 -5.19
CA ARG A 117 12.16 24.68 -6.62
C ARG A 117 13.65 24.46 -6.88
N PHE A 118 14.50 24.89 -5.94
CA PHE A 118 15.94 24.70 -6.02
C PHE A 118 16.32 23.22 -5.85
N GLU A 119 15.75 22.52 -4.87
CA GLU A 119 15.98 21.08 -4.69
C GLU A 119 15.54 20.28 -5.91
N LEU A 120 14.38 20.60 -6.50
CA LEU A 120 13.92 19.96 -7.73
C LEU A 120 14.87 20.22 -8.90
N TRP A 121 15.32 21.47 -9.05
CA TRP A 121 16.31 21.83 -10.08
C TRP A 121 17.63 21.07 -9.87
N ALA A 122 18.16 21.04 -8.65
CA ALA A 122 19.40 20.36 -8.31
C ALA A 122 19.31 18.85 -8.58
N LEU A 123 18.21 18.22 -8.17
CA LEU A 123 17.94 16.80 -8.43
C LEU A 123 17.90 16.50 -9.94
N ALA A 124 17.26 17.36 -10.74
CA ALA A 124 17.24 17.23 -12.19
C ALA A 124 18.63 17.41 -12.83
N GLN A 125 19.46 18.33 -12.32
CA GLN A 125 20.84 18.46 -12.79
C GLN A 125 21.70 17.25 -12.43
N ILE A 126 21.59 16.75 -11.19
CA ILE A 126 22.30 15.56 -10.74
C ILE A 126 21.91 14.35 -11.60
N GLY A 127 20.62 14.16 -11.89
CA GLY A 127 20.15 13.09 -12.77
C GLY A 127 20.76 13.15 -14.17
N ARG A 128 20.85 14.35 -14.76
CA ARG A 128 21.54 14.55 -16.04
C ARG A 128 23.02 14.22 -15.96
N LEU A 129 23.71 14.67 -14.91
CA LEU A 129 25.13 14.38 -14.72
C LEU A 129 25.40 12.89 -14.53
N VAL A 130 24.54 12.17 -13.80
CA VAL A 130 24.64 10.71 -13.62
C VAL A 130 24.45 9.97 -14.95
N SER A 131 23.56 10.45 -15.83
CA SER A 131 23.33 9.83 -17.15
C SER A 131 24.52 9.97 -18.10
N VAL A 132 25.39 10.96 -17.87
CA VAL A 132 26.62 11.21 -18.65
C VAL A 132 27.88 10.68 -17.94
N ALA A 133 27.75 10.26 -16.67
CA ALA A 133 28.88 9.81 -15.87
C ALA A 133 29.49 8.47 -16.36
N PRO A 134 30.82 8.31 -16.30
CA PRO A 134 31.47 7.05 -16.64
C PRO A 134 30.94 5.87 -15.80
N ARG A 135 30.81 4.69 -16.43
CA ARG A 135 30.21 3.46 -15.85
C ARG A 135 30.78 3.02 -14.49
N GLY A 136 32.01 3.42 -14.16
CA GLY A 136 32.63 3.13 -12.86
C GLY A 136 32.03 3.93 -11.71
N VAL A 137 31.69 5.20 -11.96
CA VAL A 137 31.13 6.11 -10.94
C VAL A 137 29.66 5.76 -10.66
N SER A 138 28.89 5.44 -11.69
CA SER A 138 27.49 5.01 -11.53
C SER A 138 27.35 3.70 -10.76
N ARG A 139 28.25 2.72 -10.97
CA ARG A 139 28.28 1.49 -10.14
C ARG A 139 28.64 1.75 -8.67
N ALA A 140 29.55 2.68 -8.39
CA ALA A 140 29.92 3.02 -7.02
C ALA A 140 28.75 3.69 -6.28
N LEU A 141 28.05 4.63 -6.93
CA LEU A 141 26.85 5.28 -6.40
C LEU A 141 25.69 4.29 -6.18
N ALA A 142 25.49 3.34 -7.09
CA ALA A 142 24.46 2.30 -6.94
C ALA A 142 24.69 1.40 -5.72
N LYS A 143 25.96 1.06 -5.41
CA LYS A 143 26.33 0.30 -4.20
C LYS A 143 26.10 1.07 -2.90
N LEU A 144 26.15 2.41 -2.95
CA LEU A 144 25.85 3.25 -1.79
C LEU A 144 24.34 3.30 -1.49
N SER A 145 23.49 3.29 -2.53
CA SER A 145 22.02 3.34 -2.38
C SER A 145 21.38 2.02 -1.95
N SER A 146 22.05 0.87 -2.08
CA SER A 146 21.47 -0.45 -1.77
C SER A 146 21.33 -0.77 -0.27
N HIS A 147 21.86 0.07 0.62
CA HIS A 147 21.82 -0.16 2.08
C HIS A 147 20.45 0.16 2.73
N GLY A 148 19.49 0.75 2.00
CA GLY A 148 18.22 1.23 2.58
C GLY A 148 16.96 0.38 2.32
N VAL A 149 17.04 -0.72 1.55
CA VAL A 149 15.84 -1.36 0.93
C VAL A 149 15.23 -2.52 1.76
N ARG A 150 15.81 -2.90 2.90
CA ARG A 150 15.37 -4.11 3.66
C ARG A 150 14.34 -3.84 4.77
N LEU A 151 13.28 -3.08 4.51
CA LEU A 151 12.29 -2.78 5.56
C LEU A 151 11.06 -3.72 5.58
N HIS A 152 10.87 -4.58 4.58
CA HIS A 152 9.64 -5.37 4.45
C HIS A 152 9.69 -6.81 5.04
N ASP A 153 10.79 -7.23 5.66
CA ASP A 153 11.02 -8.64 6.05
C ASP A 153 10.67 -9.02 7.51
N SER A 154 9.91 -8.23 8.26
CA SER A 154 9.65 -8.52 9.69
C SER A 154 8.18 -8.59 10.09
N ILE A 155 7.42 -9.51 9.49
CA ILE A 155 6.10 -9.88 10.00
C ILE A 155 6.11 -11.36 10.38
N ALA A 156 6.15 -11.64 11.69
CA ALA A 156 5.89 -12.97 12.22
C ALA A 156 4.38 -13.23 12.15
N LEU A 157 3.94 -14.07 11.20
CA LEU A 157 2.55 -14.46 11.08
C LEU A 157 2.29 -15.69 11.95
N ARG A 158 1.22 -15.62 12.76
CA ARG A 158 0.72 -16.78 13.49
C ARG A 158 0.13 -17.77 12.50
N GLU A 159 0.49 -19.05 12.62
CA GLU A 159 -0.23 -20.11 11.92
C GLU A 159 -1.60 -20.33 12.58
N TYR A 160 -2.66 -20.15 11.80
CA TYR A 160 -4.02 -20.49 12.21
C TYR A 160 -4.35 -21.91 11.72
N ALA A 161 -5.06 -22.68 12.55
CA ALA A 161 -5.57 -23.98 12.13
C ALA A 161 -6.48 -23.79 10.90
N ARG A 162 -6.32 -24.67 9.91
CA ARG A 162 -7.14 -24.64 8.70
C ARG A 162 -8.60 -24.87 9.10
N ALA A 163 -9.47 -23.89 8.85
CA ALA A 163 -10.90 -24.05 9.11
C ALA A 163 -11.41 -25.28 8.31
N PRO A 164 -12.28 -26.13 8.89
CA PRO A 164 -12.91 -27.19 8.13
C PRO A 164 -13.68 -26.56 6.95
N ALA A 165 -13.50 -27.13 5.75
CA ALA A 165 -14.16 -26.63 4.55
C ALA A 165 -15.66 -26.52 4.79
N ALA A 166 -16.25 -25.36 4.50
CA ALA A 166 -17.69 -25.18 4.60
C ALA A 166 -18.36 -26.22 3.70
N VAL A 167 -19.07 -27.18 4.31
CA VAL A 167 -19.86 -28.18 3.59
C VAL A 167 -20.94 -27.43 2.84
N HIS A 168 -20.77 -27.29 1.52
CA HIS A 168 -21.78 -26.74 0.64
C HIS A 168 -22.91 -27.77 0.56
N GLN A 169 -23.89 -27.65 1.45
CA GLN A 169 -25.08 -28.48 1.45
C GLN A 169 -25.92 -28.10 0.21
N SER A 170 -25.65 -28.79 -0.90
CA SER A 170 -26.49 -28.74 -2.08
C SER A 170 -27.83 -29.37 -1.72
N ALA A 171 -28.83 -28.55 -1.46
CA ALA A 171 -30.21 -28.99 -1.40
C ALA A 171 -30.62 -29.45 -2.80
N VAL A 172 -30.49 -30.75 -3.04
CA VAL A 172 -31.16 -31.45 -4.14
C VAL A 172 -32.65 -31.35 -3.85
N LEU A 173 -33.34 -30.49 -4.60
CA LEU A 173 -34.80 -30.51 -4.69
C LEU A 173 -35.18 -31.85 -5.32
N ALA A 174 -35.71 -32.74 -4.48
CA ALA A 174 -36.48 -33.88 -4.90
C ALA A 174 -37.84 -33.38 -5.38
N GLU A 175 -38.08 -33.44 -6.69
CA GLU A 175 -39.42 -33.43 -7.28
C GLU A 175 -39.60 -34.76 -8.01
N GLY A 176 -40.62 -35.48 -7.58
CA GLY A 176 -41.25 -36.63 -8.22
C GLY A 176 -42.56 -36.91 -7.47
N PRO A 177 -43.51 -37.67 -8.03
CA PRO A 177 -43.50 -38.37 -9.31
C PRO A 177 -44.30 -37.66 -10.44
#